data_AF-A0A2E3ZNL8-F1
#
_entry.id   AF-A0A2E3ZNL8-F1
#
_cell.length_a   1.000
_cell.length_b   1.000
_cell.length_c   1.000
_cell.angle_alpha   90.00
_cell.angle_beta   90.00
_cell.angle_gamma   90.00
#
_symmetry.space_group_name_H-M   'P 1'
#
loop_
_entity.id
_entity.type
_entity.pdbx_description
1 polymer ?
#
loop_
_entity_poly.entity_id
_entity_poly.type
_entity_poly.pdbx_seq_one_letter_code
_entity_poly.pdbx_strand_id
1 'polypeptide(L)'
;MSEGNKLRLFNGRDGEWLGKIFSITRRHCSLKICSQKEKQNSEEDLWLIFSPIKRSRIDFVVSKATELGVIRILPVLTDFTNVKRVNTQRLISNTVEAAQQCGRLSVPRVLEPQSLKSLLANWQVDRKLFYCDETGGGSPINKTFNDVKMKNNISSAAI
;
A
#
# COMPACT_ATOMS: atom_id res chain seq x y z
N MET A 1 -1.01 19.02 22.57
CA MET A 1 -2.39 18.48 22.51
C MET A 1 -2.99 18.56 23.90
N SER A 2 -4.17 19.15 24.01
CA SER A 2 -4.91 19.29 25.28
C SER A 2 -6.37 18.89 25.09
N GLU A 3 -7.11 18.79 26.18
CA GLU A 3 -8.57 18.65 26.14
C GLU A 3 -9.20 19.70 25.24
N GLY A 4 -10.24 19.29 24.53
CA GLY A 4 -10.95 20.12 23.57
C GLY A 4 -10.32 20.26 22.19
N ASN A 5 -9.05 19.86 21.99
CA ASN A 5 -8.45 19.83 20.65
C ASN A 5 -9.18 18.80 19.76
N LYS A 6 -9.21 19.07 18.45
CA LYS A 6 -9.80 18.18 17.44
C LYS A 6 -8.71 17.34 16.78
N LEU A 7 -9.03 16.09 16.48
CA LEU A 7 -8.19 15.15 15.76
C LEU A 7 -8.95 14.53 14.59
N ARG A 8 -8.23 14.23 13.51
CA ARG A 8 -8.71 13.38 12.42
C ARG A 8 -8.35 11.94 12.75
N LEU A 9 -9.31 11.03 12.63
CA LEU A 9 -9.20 9.63 12.97
C LEU A 9 -9.62 8.79 11.77
N PHE A 10 -8.90 7.72 11.50
CA PHE A 10 -9.28 6.72 10.50
C PHE A 10 -8.79 5.35 10.95
N ASN A 11 -9.33 4.28 10.36
CA ASN A 11 -8.99 2.91 10.73
C ASN A 11 -8.72 1.98 9.53
N GLY A 12 -8.55 2.56 8.34
CA GLY A 12 -8.28 1.82 7.11
C GLY A 12 -9.53 1.38 6.32
N ARG A 13 -10.74 1.51 6.89
CA ARG A 13 -11.96 0.92 6.30
C ARG A 13 -13.27 1.69 6.49
N ASP A 14 -13.39 2.52 7.52
CA ASP A 14 -14.64 3.22 7.86
C ASP A 14 -14.61 4.72 7.53
N GLY A 15 -13.65 5.13 6.69
CA GLY A 15 -13.43 6.53 6.31
C GLY A 15 -12.78 7.36 7.41
N GLU A 16 -12.94 8.68 7.31
CA GLU A 16 -12.35 9.64 8.23
C GLU A 16 -13.38 10.25 9.18
N TRP A 17 -12.99 10.39 10.43
CA TRP A 17 -13.82 10.89 11.51
C TRP A 17 -13.15 12.05 12.24
N LEU A 18 -13.94 13.06 12.58
CA LEU A 18 -13.53 14.14 13.47
C LEU A 18 -13.78 13.69 14.92
N GLY A 19 -12.72 13.56 15.70
CA GLY A 19 -12.77 13.37 17.14
C GLY A 19 -12.42 14.65 17.89
N LYS A 20 -12.94 14.80 19.11
CA LYS A 20 -12.52 15.84 20.06
C LYS A 20 -11.94 15.16 21.30
N ILE A 21 -10.77 15.60 21.76
CA ILE A 21 -10.15 15.09 22.99
C ILE A 21 -11.09 15.41 24.16
N PHE A 22 -11.65 14.36 24.76
CA PHE A 22 -12.53 14.46 25.91
C PHE A 22 -11.71 14.52 27.19
N SER A 23 -10.72 13.64 27.33
CA SER A 23 -9.72 13.70 28.40
C SER A 23 -8.37 13.21 27.93
N ILE A 24 -7.29 13.78 28.46
CA ILE A 24 -5.92 13.34 28.17
C ILE A 24 -5.06 13.32 29.42
N THR A 25 -4.38 12.20 29.63
CA THR A 25 -3.40 11.99 30.70
C THR A 25 -2.10 11.47 30.08
N ARG A 26 -1.06 11.27 30.90
CA ARG A 26 0.22 10.71 30.43
C ARG A 26 0.08 9.30 29.82
N ARG A 27 -0.93 8.51 30.21
CA ARG A 27 -1.09 7.10 29.77
C ARG A 27 -2.36 6.84 28.95
N HIS A 28 -3.35 7.72 29.04
CA HIS A 28 -4.66 7.52 28.42
C HIS A 28 -5.11 8.79 27.69
N CYS A 29 -5.70 8.62 26.52
CA CYS A 29 -6.36 9.67 25.76
C CYS A 29 -7.74 9.14 25.35
N SER A 30 -8.80 9.84 25.72
CA SER A 30 -10.17 9.51 25.34
C SER A 30 -10.71 10.55 24.35
N LEU A 31 -11.46 10.08 23.37
CA LEU A 31 -11.95 10.88 22.25
C LEU A 31 -13.47 10.75 22.15
N LYS A 32 -14.16 11.87 22.01
CA LYS A 32 -15.57 11.88 21.58
C LYS A 32 -15.62 12.01 20.06
N ILE A 33 -16.15 10.98 19.40
CA ILE A 33 -16.42 11.03 17.95
C ILE A 33 -17.54 12.04 17.70
N CYS A 34 -17.29 13.00 16.79
CA CYS A 34 -18.20 14.11 16.51
C CYS A 34 -18.97 13.88 15.21
N SER A 35 -18.26 13.66 14.10
CA SER A 35 -18.88 13.43 12.79
C SER A 35 -17.92 12.72 11.84
N GLN A 36 -18.48 12.03 10.84
CA GLN A 36 -17.71 11.52 9.71
C GLN A 36 -17.40 12.68 8.77
N LYS A 37 -16.13 12.84 8.40
CA LYS A 37 -15.64 13.90 7.50
C LYS A 37 -15.55 13.41 6.06
N GLU A 38 -15.17 12.16 5.88
CA GLU A 38 -15.02 11.53 4.58
C GLU A 38 -15.43 10.06 4.66
N LYS A 39 -16.10 9.55 3.62
CA LYS A 39 -16.41 8.13 3.51
C LYS A 39 -15.15 7.35 3.11
N GLN A 40 -15.16 6.04 3.32
CA GLN A 40 -14.09 5.21 2.78
C GLN A 40 -14.15 5.22 1.25
N ASN A 41 -13.02 5.55 0.61
CA ASN A 41 -12.88 5.44 -0.84
C ASN A 41 -12.38 4.04 -1.21
N SER A 42 -12.86 3.52 -2.34
CA SER A 42 -12.26 2.34 -2.98
C SER A 42 -10.95 2.74 -3.64
N GLU A 43 -9.94 1.88 -3.53
CA GLU A 43 -8.66 2.08 -4.21
C GLU A 43 -8.44 1.03 -5.29
N GLU A 44 -7.64 1.41 -6.28
CA GLU A 44 -7.24 0.51 -7.36
C GLU A 44 -6.45 -0.69 -6.82
N ASP A 45 -6.66 -1.86 -7.42
CA ASP A 45 -6.03 -3.11 -6.97
C ASP A 45 -4.57 -3.24 -7.44
N LEU A 46 -3.74 -2.26 -7.04
CA LEU A 46 -2.32 -2.15 -7.38
C LEU A 46 -1.45 -2.81 -6.32
N TRP A 47 -0.56 -3.70 -6.77
CA TRP A 47 0.41 -4.41 -5.92
C TRP A 47 1.81 -3.95 -6.24
N LEU A 48 2.63 -3.76 -5.21
CA LEU A 48 4.07 -3.64 -5.36
C LEU A 48 4.73 -4.96 -4.95
N ILE A 49 5.35 -5.61 -5.91
CA ILE A 49 6.24 -6.75 -5.70
C ILE A 49 7.66 -6.23 -5.81
N PHE A 50 8.48 -6.45 -4.79
CA PHE A 50 9.84 -5.92 -4.80
C PHE A 50 10.84 -6.85 -4.11
N SER A 51 12.09 -6.82 -4.60
CA SER A 51 13.21 -7.48 -3.92
C SER A 51 13.70 -6.64 -2.74
N PRO A 52 13.78 -7.19 -1.51
CA PRO A 52 14.25 -6.46 -0.35
C PRO A 52 15.65 -5.87 -0.51
N ILE A 53 15.77 -4.57 -0.26
CA ILE A 53 17.02 -3.79 -0.30
C ILE A 53 17.47 -3.38 1.11
N LYS A 54 18.74 -2.99 1.27
CA LYS A 54 19.34 -2.65 2.58
C LYS A 54 18.49 -1.61 3.35
N ARG A 55 18.40 -1.80 4.67
CA ARG A 55 17.39 -1.26 5.61
C ARG A 55 16.93 0.18 5.39
N SER A 56 17.80 1.17 5.16
CA SER A 56 17.31 2.55 4.99
C SER A 56 16.45 2.73 3.76
N ARG A 57 16.66 1.92 2.72
CA ARG A 57 15.93 2.03 1.45
C ARG A 57 14.63 1.22 1.44
N ILE A 58 14.50 0.15 2.23
CA ILE A 58 13.24 -0.62 2.28
C ILE A 58 12.11 0.21 2.89
N ASP A 59 12.41 0.96 3.95
CA ASP A 59 11.43 1.85 4.59
C ASP A 59 10.97 2.95 3.61
N PHE A 60 11.89 3.50 2.82
CA PHE A 60 11.58 4.46 1.76
C PHE A 60 10.65 3.87 0.68
N VAL A 61 10.95 2.67 0.18
CA VAL A 61 10.11 1.98 -0.81
C VAL A 61 8.69 1.77 -0.29
N VAL A 62 8.56 1.29 0.95
CA VAL A 62 7.25 1.04 1.57
C VAL A 62 6.45 2.33 1.76
N SER A 63 7.10 3.40 2.21
CA SER A 63 6.46 4.71 2.35
C SER A 63 5.97 5.25 0.99
N LYS A 64 6.84 5.25 -0.04
CA LYS A 64 6.46 5.72 -1.37
C LYS A 64 5.40 4.86 -2.05
N ALA A 65 5.45 3.54 -1.88
CA ALA A 65 4.37 2.67 -2.34
C ALA A 65 3.02 3.07 -1.70
N THR A 66 3.03 3.36 -0.40
CA THR A 66 1.84 3.80 0.34
C THR A 66 1.32 5.14 -0.18
N GLU A 67 2.20 6.13 -0.38
CA GLU A 67 1.83 7.43 -0.94
C GLU A 67 1.25 7.33 -2.36
N LEU A 68 1.75 6.38 -3.17
CA LEU A 68 1.36 6.20 -4.57
C LEU A 68 0.11 5.31 -4.77
N GLY A 69 -0.60 4.95 -3.70
CA GLY A 69 -1.87 4.21 -3.81
C GLY A 69 -1.74 2.69 -3.97
N VAL A 70 -0.56 2.11 -3.69
CA VAL A 70 -0.41 0.64 -3.66
C VAL A 70 -1.24 0.07 -2.52
N ILE A 71 -2.09 -0.93 -2.77
CA ILE A 71 -2.92 -1.54 -1.73
C ILE A 71 -2.33 -2.82 -1.13
N ARG A 72 -1.36 -3.46 -1.81
CA ARG A 72 -0.62 -4.61 -1.29
C ARG A 72 0.88 -4.50 -1.58
N ILE A 73 1.69 -4.73 -0.55
CA ILE A 73 3.14 -4.69 -0.63
C ILE A 73 3.67 -6.09 -0.34
N LEU A 74 4.35 -6.70 -1.31
CA LEU A 74 4.88 -8.06 -1.22
C LEU A 74 6.40 -8.08 -1.40
N PRO A 75 7.16 -8.32 -0.32
CA PRO A 75 8.59 -8.61 -0.42
C PRO A 75 8.81 -9.96 -1.11
N VAL A 76 9.72 -10.02 -2.08
CA VAL A 76 10.04 -11.25 -2.82
C VAL A 76 11.54 -11.52 -2.80
N LEU A 77 11.91 -12.74 -2.41
CA LEU A 77 13.29 -13.21 -2.45
C LEU A 77 13.61 -13.76 -3.84
N THR A 78 14.64 -13.19 -4.46
CA THR A 78 15.20 -13.53 -5.77
C THR A 78 16.63 -14.03 -5.61
N ASP A 79 17.22 -14.58 -6.66
CA ASP A 79 18.58 -15.16 -6.62
C ASP A 79 19.66 -14.13 -6.18
N PHE A 80 19.45 -12.85 -6.49
CA PHE A 80 20.37 -11.76 -6.15
C PHE A 80 19.93 -10.93 -4.92
N THR A 81 18.93 -11.40 -4.15
CA THR A 81 18.48 -10.71 -2.94
C THR A 81 19.49 -10.87 -1.80
N ASN A 82 20.16 -9.77 -1.44
CA ASN A 82 21.14 -9.76 -0.35
C ASN A 82 20.52 -9.74 1.06
N VAL A 83 19.28 -9.29 1.19
CA VAL A 83 18.60 -9.20 2.50
C VAL A 83 17.89 -10.52 2.79
N LYS A 84 18.41 -11.27 3.77
CA LYS A 84 17.88 -12.60 4.14
C LYS A 84 16.65 -12.56 5.06
N ARG A 85 16.46 -11.47 5.81
CA ARG A 85 15.36 -11.34 6.77
C ARG A 85 14.64 -10.01 6.59
N VAL A 86 13.35 -10.08 6.36
CA VAL A 86 12.45 -8.93 6.32
C VAL A 86 11.70 -8.88 7.64
N ASN A 87 11.61 -7.69 8.24
CA ASN A 87 10.80 -7.47 9.43
C ASN A 87 9.44 -6.92 8.98
N THR A 88 8.49 -7.82 8.72
CA THR A 88 7.14 -7.48 8.22
C THR A 88 6.43 -6.50 9.15
N GLN A 89 6.57 -6.67 10.47
CA GLN A 89 5.95 -5.78 11.45
C GLN A 89 6.45 -4.32 11.33
N ARG A 90 7.76 -4.14 11.09
CA ARG A 90 8.33 -2.80 10.84
C ARG A 90 7.75 -2.19 9.56
N LEU A 91 7.60 -2.98 8.49
CA LEU A 91 7.02 -2.48 7.24
C LEU A 91 5.56 -2.07 7.45
N ILE A 92 4.78 -2.84 8.22
CA ILE A 92 3.40 -2.49 8.57
C ILE A 92 3.37 -1.15 9.31
N SER A 93 4.23 -0.96 10.32
CA SER A 93 4.35 0.33 11.02
C SER A 93 4.64 1.49 10.07
N ASN A 94 5.55 1.33 9.11
CA ASN A 94 5.84 2.36 8.12
C ASN A 94 4.65 2.65 7.21
N THR A 95 3.86 1.64 6.80
CA THR A 95 2.66 1.87 5.99
C THR A 95 1.60 2.68 6.75
N VAL A 96 1.42 2.41 8.04
CA VAL A 96 0.48 3.16 8.90
C VAL A 96 0.94 4.60 9.04
N GLU A 97 2.22 4.83 9.33
CA GLU A 97 2.79 6.17 9.43
C GLU A 97 2.67 6.93 8.10
N ALA A 98 3.04 6.30 6.98
CA ALA A 98 2.94 6.92 5.66
C ALA A 98 1.49 7.30 5.32
N ALA A 99 0.53 6.41 5.56
CA ALA A 99 -0.89 6.70 5.36
C ALA A 99 -1.38 7.88 6.21
N GLN A 100 -0.95 7.95 7.48
CA GLN A 100 -1.25 9.08 8.37
C GLN A 100 -0.67 10.40 7.84
N GLN A 101 0.58 10.39 7.37
CA GLN A 101 1.27 11.60 6.89
C GLN A 101 0.69 12.12 5.57
N CYS A 102 0.35 11.22 4.64
CA CYS A 102 -0.21 11.63 3.34
C CYS A 102 -1.74 11.83 3.36
N GLY A 103 -2.40 11.53 4.48
CA GLY A 103 -3.85 11.65 4.62
C GLY A 103 -4.64 10.55 3.87
N ARG A 104 -3.99 9.43 3.53
CA ARG A 104 -4.63 8.29 2.89
C ARG A 104 -5.46 7.52 3.92
N LEU A 105 -6.72 7.24 3.57
CA LEU A 105 -7.66 6.58 4.49
C LEU A 105 -7.55 5.06 4.50
N SER A 106 -6.93 4.45 3.49
CA SER A 106 -6.58 3.03 3.50
C SER A 106 -5.12 2.82 3.91
N VAL A 107 -4.84 1.65 4.50
CA VAL A 107 -3.48 1.23 4.84
C VAL A 107 -3.14 0.00 3.98
N PRO A 108 -2.05 0.03 3.20
CA PRO A 108 -1.64 -1.11 2.38
C PRO A 108 -1.43 -2.36 3.23
N ARG A 109 -1.86 -3.51 2.72
CA ARG A 109 -1.55 -4.81 3.35
C ARG A 109 -0.12 -5.21 3.01
N VAL A 110 0.73 -5.33 4.02
CA VAL A 110 2.05 -5.96 3.85
C VAL A 110 1.88 -7.47 3.94
N LEU A 111 2.35 -8.18 2.92
CA LEU A 111 2.32 -9.65 2.85
C LEU A 111 3.65 -10.23 3.34
N GLU A 112 3.62 -11.49 3.79
CA GLU A 112 4.85 -12.18 4.20
C GLU A 112 5.78 -12.43 3.00
N PRO A 113 7.11 -12.36 3.21
CA PRO A 113 8.08 -12.60 2.15
C PRO A 113 7.97 -14.02 1.59
N GLN A 114 8.09 -14.15 0.28
CA GLN A 114 8.14 -15.45 -0.41
C GLN A 114 9.16 -15.44 -1.55
N SER A 115 9.53 -16.60 -2.09
CA SER A 115 10.43 -16.65 -3.25
C SER A 115 9.70 -16.26 -4.54
N LEU A 116 10.43 -15.70 -5.51
CA LEU A 116 9.87 -15.35 -6.82
C LEU A 116 9.30 -16.58 -7.52
N LYS A 117 9.99 -17.72 -7.41
CA LYS A 117 9.53 -19.01 -7.95
C LYS A 117 8.18 -19.43 -7.37
N SER A 118 8.00 -19.34 -6.05
CA SER A 118 6.74 -19.68 -5.38
C SER A 118 5.61 -18.74 -5.79
N LEU A 119 5.92 -17.45 -5.92
CA LEU A 119 4.95 -16.44 -6.34
C LEU A 119 4.42 -16.73 -7.75
N LEU A 120 5.33 -16.97 -8.71
CA LEU A 120 4.98 -17.20 -10.11
C LEU A 120 4.23 -18.52 -10.31
N ALA A 121 4.57 -19.56 -9.55
CA ALA A 121 3.89 -20.86 -9.62
C ALA A 121 2.40 -20.78 -9.22
N ASN A 122 2.04 -19.81 -8.37
CA ASN A 122 0.67 -19.62 -7.87
C ASN A 122 0.05 -18.30 -8.37
N TRP A 123 0.62 -17.69 -9.42
CA TRP A 123 0.15 -16.40 -9.88
C TRP A 123 -1.20 -16.51 -10.58
N GLN A 124 -2.13 -15.62 -10.23
CA GLN A 124 -3.46 -15.62 -10.80
C GLN A 124 -3.40 -15.17 -12.27
N VAL A 125 -3.95 -15.98 -13.18
CA VAL A 125 -3.85 -15.77 -14.64
C VAL A 125 -4.56 -14.48 -15.09
N ASP A 126 -5.57 -14.03 -14.36
CA ASP A 126 -6.35 -12.82 -14.60
C ASP A 126 -5.64 -11.54 -14.12
N ARG A 127 -4.60 -11.64 -13.30
CA ARG A 127 -3.79 -10.50 -12.85
C ARG A 127 -2.58 -10.28 -13.75
N LYS A 128 -2.58 -9.15 -14.45
CA LYS A 128 -1.43 -8.71 -15.25
C LYS A 128 -0.23 -8.40 -14.34
N LEU A 129 0.93 -8.98 -14.67
CA LEU A 129 2.20 -8.73 -14.01
C LEU A 129 3.09 -7.89 -14.93
N PHE A 130 3.60 -6.78 -14.42
CA PHE A 130 4.58 -5.95 -15.11
C PHE A 130 5.90 -6.01 -14.35
N TYR A 131 7.01 -6.01 -15.08
CA TYR A 131 8.34 -5.84 -14.53
C TYR A 131 9.13 -4.87 -15.40
N CYS A 132 10.15 -4.23 -14.82
CA CYS A 132 11.04 -3.35 -15.55
C CYS A 132 12.20 -4.17 -16.12
N ASP A 133 12.37 -4.11 -17.44
CA ASP A 133 13.47 -4.79 -18.14
C ASP A 133 14.56 -3.78 -18.49
N GLU A 134 15.71 -3.86 -17.81
CA GLU A 134 16.85 -2.97 -18.04
C GLU A 134 17.61 -3.27 -19.34
N THR A 135 17.37 -4.42 -19.98
CA THR A 135 18.02 -4.78 -21.25
C THR A 135 17.47 -3.99 -22.44
N GLY A 136 16.32 -3.33 -22.27
CA GLY A 136 15.62 -2.61 -23.33
C GLY A 136 14.81 -3.50 -24.29
N GLY A 137 14.75 -4.83 -24.04
CA GLY A 137 13.93 -5.75 -24.84
C GLY A 137 12.41 -5.62 -24.61
N GLY A 138 12.00 -4.96 -23.53
CA GLY A 138 10.61 -4.73 -23.17
C GLY A 138 9.91 -3.67 -24.03
N SER A 139 8.57 -3.69 -24.02
CA SER A 139 7.77 -2.63 -24.63
C SER A 139 7.74 -1.37 -23.76
N PRO A 140 7.78 -0.15 -24.36
CA PRO A 140 7.63 1.10 -23.62
C PRO A 140 6.38 1.12 -22.73
N ILE A 141 6.51 1.66 -21.52
CA ILE A 141 5.45 1.61 -20.49
C ILE A 141 4.12 2.21 -20.95
N ASN A 142 4.17 3.32 -21.69
CA ASN A 142 2.99 3.99 -22.24
C ASN A 142 2.23 3.09 -23.23
N LYS A 143 2.95 2.36 -24.08
CA LYS A 143 2.35 1.41 -25.03
C LYS A 143 1.72 0.25 -24.28
N THR A 144 2.49 -0.37 -23.38
CA THR A 144 2.05 -1.52 -22.58
C THR A 144 0.77 -1.21 -21.79
N PHE A 145 0.69 -0.05 -21.14
CA PHE A 145 -0.50 0.33 -20.36
C PHE A 145 -1.71 0.67 -21.23
N ASN A 146 -1.52 1.26 -22.41
CA ASN A 146 -2.61 1.52 -23.34
C ASN A 146 -3.23 0.22 -23.88
N ASP A 147 -2.40 -0.76 -24.26
CA ASP A 147 -2.86 -2.07 -24.73
C ASP A 147 -3.69 -2.79 -23.65
N VAL A 148 -3.29 -2.61 -22.39
CA VAL A 148 -3.95 -3.18 -21.22
C VAL A 148 -5.29 -2.52 -20.94
N LYS A 149 -5.38 -1.18 -21.02
CA LYS A 149 -6.64 -0.43 -20.90
C LYS A 149 -7.61 -0.77 -22.03
N MET A 150 -7.14 -0.84 -23.28
CA MET A 150 -7.94 -1.21 -24.44
C MET A 150 -8.58 -2.60 -24.27
N LYS A 151 -7.80 -3.61 -23.86
CA LYS A 151 -8.32 -4.96 -23.63
C LYS A 151 -9.36 -5.02 -22.50
N ASN A 152 -9.18 -4.25 -21.44
CA ASN A 152 -10.14 -4.21 -20.34
C ASN A 152 -11.47 -3.54 -20.78
N ASN A 153 -11.41 -2.48 -21.59
CA ASN A 153 -12.61 -1.80 -22.09
C ASN A 153 -13.42 -2.63 -23.10
N ILE A 154 -12.75 -3.45 -23.93
CA ILE A 154 -13.44 -4.34 -24.88
C ILE A 154 -14.15 -5.48 -24.13
N SER A 155 -13.52 -5.99 -23.06
CA SER A 155 -14.15 -7.03 -22.22
C SER A 155 -15.32 -6.50 -21.37
N SER A 156 -15.35 -5.20 -21.03
CA SER A 156 -16.47 -4.59 -20.31
C SER A 156 -17.62 -4.12 -21.21
N ALA A 157 -17.36 -3.90 -22.50
CA ALA A 157 -18.37 -3.48 -23.48
C ALA A 157 -19.09 -4.67 -24.16
N ALA A 158 -18.69 -5.91 -23.86
CA ALA A 158 -19.27 -7.15 -24.38
C ALA A 158 -20.29 -7.80 -23.42
N ILE A 159 -20.80 -7.04 -22.44
CA ILE A 159 -21.89 -7.44 -21.52
C ILE A 159 -23.04 -6.46 -21.67
#